data_AF-A0A081GHS4-F1
#
_entry.id   AF-A0A081GHS4-F1
#
_cell.length_a   1.000
_cell.length_b   1.000
_cell.length_c   1.000
_cell.angle_alpha   90.00
_cell.angle_beta   90.00
_cell.angle_gamma   90.00
#
_symmetry.space_group_name_H-M   'P 1'
#
loop_
_entity.id
_entity.type
_entity.pdbx_description
1 polymer ?
#
loop_
_entity_poly.entity_id
_entity_poly.type
_entity_poly.pdbx_seq_one_letter_code
_entity_poly.pdbx_strand_id
1 'polypeptide(L)'
;MTQIPAASPNAGGSGDVPGMGRRQFMNLLTFGSVTGVALGALYPVVNYFIPPRAVGSGGGVTAKDELGNNVTASGWLSSHKEGDRSLVQGLKGDPTYLLVDGGDAIGDYGINAICTHLGCVVPWNSGANKFICPCHGSQYDATGKVVRGPAPLSLALAHVSVENDTVFLSQWTETDFRTGEKAWWA
;
A
#
# COMPACT_ATOMS: atom_id res chain seq x y z
N MET A 1 -7.91 -73.81 42.75
CA MET A 1 -6.86 -73.48 41.75
C MET A 1 -7.03 -72.01 41.43
N THR A 2 -6.30 -71.17 42.14
CA THR A 2 -6.53 -69.72 42.24
C THR A 2 -5.77 -69.01 41.12
N GLN A 3 -6.44 -68.18 40.34
CA GLN A 3 -5.83 -67.39 39.26
C GLN A 3 -4.89 -66.33 39.84
N ILE A 4 -3.68 -66.24 39.28
CA ILE A 4 -2.71 -65.18 39.53
C ILE A 4 -3.13 -63.95 38.70
N PRO A 5 -3.34 -62.76 39.30
CA PRO A 5 -3.63 -61.57 38.52
C PRO A 5 -2.39 -61.12 37.74
N ALA A 6 -2.55 -60.84 36.44
CA ALA A 6 -1.52 -60.26 35.61
C ALA A 6 -1.09 -58.90 36.18
N ALA A 7 0.21 -58.76 36.47
CA ALA A 7 0.80 -57.50 36.89
C ALA A 7 0.62 -56.43 35.79
N SER A 8 0.14 -55.26 36.20
CA SER A 8 0.00 -54.07 35.36
C SER A 8 1.37 -53.65 34.78
N PRO A 9 1.47 -53.27 33.49
CA PRO A 9 2.76 -53.05 32.82
C PRO A 9 3.49 -51.75 33.25
N ASN A 10 3.13 -51.13 34.37
CA ASN A 10 3.53 -49.76 34.70
C ASN A 10 4.30 -49.59 36.01
N ALA A 11 5.08 -50.58 36.42
CA ALA A 11 6.02 -50.42 37.53
C ALA A 11 7.23 -51.35 37.35
N GLY A 12 8.27 -50.90 36.65
CA GLY A 12 9.49 -51.69 36.51
C GLY A 12 10.49 -51.13 35.51
N GLY A 13 11.04 -49.95 35.79
CA GLY A 13 12.30 -49.52 35.20
C GLY A 13 13.33 -49.44 36.31
N SER A 14 14.42 -50.20 36.22
CA SER A 14 15.60 -50.07 37.07
C SER A 14 15.92 -48.57 37.26
N GLY A 15 16.24 -48.14 38.48
CA GLY A 15 16.45 -46.72 38.82
C GLY A 15 17.50 -45.99 37.96
N ASP A 16 18.27 -46.75 37.17
CA ASP A 16 19.37 -46.29 36.34
C ASP A 16 18.99 -46.06 34.86
N VAL A 17 17.75 -46.39 34.42
CA VAL A 17 17.32 -46.22 33.01
C VAL A 17 16.12 -45.27 32.89
N PRO A 18 16.22 -44.19 32.09
CA PRO A 18 15.10 -43.26 31.90
C PRO A 18 13.89 -43.92 31.21
N GLY A 19 12.72 -43.82 31.84
CA GLY A 19 11.43 -44.21 31.25
C GLY A 19 10.93 -43.24 30.16
N MET A 20 9.85 -43.60 29.46
CA MET A 20 9.37 -42.85 28.27
C MET A 20 9.01 -41.39 28.55
N GLY A 21 8.39 -41.07 29.69
CA GLY A 21 8.07 -39.68 30.04
C GLY A 21 9.30 -38.79 30.19
N ARG A 22 10.39 -39.31 30.80
CA ARG A 22 11.67 -38.57 30.91
C ARG A 22 12.32 -38.39 29.54
N ARG A 23 12.23 -39.39 28.65
CA ARG A 23 12.76 -39.30 27.27
C ARG A 23 11.98 -38.28 26.44
N GLN A 24 10.65 -38.26 26.52
CA GLN A 24 9.81 -37.29 25.84
C GLN A 24 10.08 -35.87 26.34
N PHE A 25 10.23 -35.69 27.65
CA PHE A 25 10.61 -34.40 28.24
C PHE A 25 11.97 -33.92 27.74
N MET A 26 12.99 -34.80 27.71
CA MET A 26 14.31 -34.45 27.19
C MET A 26 14.26 -34.14 25.68
N ASN A 27 13.51 -34.90 24.88
CA ASN A 27 13.32 -34.60 23.46
C ASN A 27 12.68 -33.23 23.23
N LEU A 28 11.68 -32.86 24.04
CA LEU A 28 11.08 -31.52 23.96
C LEU A 28 12.11 -30.42 24.20
N LEU A 29 12.97 -30.56 25.21
CA LEU A 29 14.03 -29.61 25.47
C LEU A 29 15.05 -29.57 24.31
N THR A 30 15.52 -30.73 23.85
CA THR A 30 16.51 -30.81 22.77
C THR A 30 15.98 -30.24 21.46
N PHE A 31 14.81 -30.69 20.98
CA PHE A 31 14.23 -30.18 19.73
C PHE A 31 13.69 -28.76 19.88
N GLY A 32 13.22 -28.37 21.08
CA GLY A 32 12.85 -26.99 21.38
C GLY A 32 14.04 -26.04 21.24
N SER A 33 15.20 -26.39 21.79
CA SER A 33 16.42 -25.58 21.65
C SER A 33 16.92 -25.52 20.20
N VAL A 34 16.95 -26.65 19.48
CA VAL A 34 17.34 -26.68 18.05
C VAL A 34 16.40 -25.83 17.21
N THR A 35 15.09 -25.94 17.46
CA THR A 35 14.07 -25.13 16.79
C THR A 35 14.28 -23.64 17.10
N GLY A 36 14.58 -23.28 18.35
CA GLY A 36 14.87 -21.90 18.73
C GLY A 36 16.06 -21.30 17.98
N VAL A 37 17.15 -22.07 17.83
CA VAL A 37 18.32 -21.64 17.02
C VAL A 37 17.94 -21.52 15.54
N ALA A 38 17.19 -22.48 15.00
CA ALA A 38 16.73 -22.44 13.62
C ALA A 38 15.84 -21.22 13.33
N LEU A 39 14.90 -20.91 14.23
CA LEU A 39 14.04 -19.71 14.12
C LEU A 39 14.86 -18.42 14.26
N GLY A 40 15.82 -18.38 15.19
CA GLY A 40 16.71 -17.24 15.35
C GLY A 40 17.55 -16.97 14.11
N ALA A 41 18.05 -18.01 13.45
CA ALA A 41 18.78 -17.90 12.18
C ALA A 41 17.85 -17.57 10.99
N LEU A 42 16.63 -18.08 10.98
CA LEU A 42 15.65 -17.85 9.90
C LEU A 42 15.02 -16.45 9.95
N TYR A 43 14.83 -15.89 11.14
CA TYR A 43 14.22 -14.56 11.32
C TYR A 43 14.89 -13.44 10.49
N PRO A 44 16.22 -13.23 10.52
CA PRO A 44 16.85 -12.20 9.70
C PRO A 44 16.75 -12.52 8.20
N VAL A 45 16.75 -13.80 7.81
CA VAL A 45 16.57 -14.20 6.40
C VAL A 45 15.16 -13.84 5.92
N VAL A 46 14.13 -14.09 6.72
CA VAL A 46 12.75 -13.70 6.39
C VAL A 46 12.63 -12.18 6.28
N ASN A 47 13.18 -11.43 7.25
CA ASN A 47 13.14 -9.97 7.22
C ASN A 47 13.95 -9.37 6.08
N TYR A 48 15.00 -10.04 5.62
CA TYR A 48 15.79 -9.61 4.46
C TYR A 48 14.95 -9.55 3.18
N PHE A 49 13.96 -10.43 3.03
CA PHE A 49 13.03 -10.41 1.89
C PHE A 49 11.86 -9.44 2.06
N ILE A 50 11.65 -8.88 3.26
CA ILE A 50 10.63 -7.86 3.49
C ILE A 50 11.25 -6.51 3.09
N PRO A 51 10.73 -5.82 2.04
CA PRO A 51 11.30 -4.56 1.61
C PRO A 51 11.25 -3.53 2.74
N PRO A 52 12.35 -2.78 2.99
CA PRO A 52 12.34 -1.73 3.99
C PRO A 52 11.30 -0.67 3.60
N ARG A 53 10.52 -0.21 4.57
CA ARG A 53 9.57 0.88 4.34
C ARG A 53 10.36 2.15 3.99
N ALA A 54 9.99 2.82 2.91
CA ALA A 54 10.48 4.16 2.65
C ALA A 54 10.02 5.07 3.80
N VAL A 55 10.97 5.67 4.52
CA VAL A 55 10.67 6.61 5.60
C VAL A 55 10.17 7.91 4.96
N GLY A 56 8.86 8.12 4.97
CA GLY A 56 8.25 9.40 4.61
C GLY A 56 8.35 10.37 5.77
N SER A 57 8.86 11.57 5.52
CA SER A 57 8.62 12.72 6.41
C SER A 57 7.10 12.96 6.41
N GLY A 58 6.47 13.04 7.58
CA GLY A 58 5.01 13.08 7.75
C GLY A 58 4.26 14.25 7.08
N GLY A 59 4.90 15.02 6.21
CA GLY A 59 4.36 16.16 5.46
C GLY A 59 4.01 15.90 3.99
N GLY A 60 4.12 14.66 3.50
CA GLY A 60 3.86 14.34 2.09
C GLY A 60 5.14 14.12 1.27
N VAL A 61 4.97 13.74 0.00
CA VAL A 61 6.07 13.49 -0.95
C VAL A 61 6.15 14.65 -1.94
N THR A 62 7.36 14.97 -2.42
CA THR A 62 7.49 15.94 -3.51
C THR A 62 6.92 15.34 -4.79
N ALA A 63 6.11 16.11 -5.50
CA ALA A 63 5.72 15.77 -6.86
C ALA A 63 6.94 15.85 -7.77
N LYS A 64 7.14 14.83 -8.61
CA LYS A 64 8.26 14.78 -9.56
C LYS A 64 7.79 14.70 -11.00
N ASP A 65 8.58 15.27 -11.89
CA ASP A 65 8.39 15.16 -13.34
C ASP A 65 8.79 13.75 -13.86
N GLU A 66 8.65 13.55 -15.17
CA GLU A 66 9.05 12.30 -15.84
C GLU A 66 10.54 11.96 -15.68
N LEU A 67 11.39 12.98 -15.48
CA LEU A 67 12.83 12.84 -15.31
C LEU A 67 13.23 12.65 -13.84
N GLY A 68 12.27 12.70 -12.91
CA GLY A 68 12.48 12.57 -11.47
C GLY A 68 12.93 13.86 -10.77
N ASN A 69 12.89 15.01 -11.44
CA ASN A 69 13.13 16.31 -10.83
C ASN A 69 11.90 16.77 -10.06
N ASN A 70 12.10 17.56 -9.01
CA ASN A 70 10.98 18.15 -8.27
C ASN A 70 10.24 19.17 -9.13
N VAL A 71 8.91 19.09 -9.14
CA VAL A 71 8.05 20.04 -9.85
C VAL A 71 7.98 21.35 -9.06
N THR A 72 8.32 22.46 -9.73
CA THR A 72 8.16 23.80 -9.17
C THR A 72 6.83 24.42 -9.60
N ALA A 73 6.19 25.20 -8.73
CA ALA A 73 4.91 25.83 -9.06
C ALA A 73 5.08 26.87 -10.17
N SER A 74 6.12 27.70 -10.08
CA SER A 74 6.46 28.68 -11.12
C SER A 74 6.73 28.04 -12.49
N GLY A 75 7.49 26.95 -12.54
CA GLY A 75 7.80 26.23 -13.77
C GLY A 75 6.58 25.52 -14.35
N TRP A 76 5.76 24.92 -13.48
CA TRP A 76 4.52 24.25 -13.88
C TRP A 76 3.54 25.22 -14.55
N LEU A 77 3.26 26.35 -13.90
CA LEU A 77 2.35 27.38 -14.39
C LEU A 77 2.85 28.07 -15.67
N SER A 78 4.17 28.09 -15.90
CA SER A 78 4.73 28.63 -17.15
C SER A 78 4.48 27.74 -18.37
N SER A 79 4.28 26.44 -18.16
CA SER A 79 4.18 25.42 -19.21
C SER A 79 2.77 24.87 -19.39
N HIS A 80 1.95 24.93 -18.34
CA HIS A 80 0.60 24.38 -18.31
C HIS A 80 -0.42 25.51 -18.16
N LYS A 81 -1.44 25.50 -19.02
CA LYS A 81 -2.50 26.52 -19.01
C LYS A 81 -3.61 26.15 -18.04
N GLU A 82 -4.49 27.10 -17.75
CA GLU A 82 -5.72 26.86 -17.01
C GLU A 82 -6.53 25.68 -17.60
N GLY A 83 -7.00 24.80 -16.73
CA GLY A 83 -7.76 23.60 -17.10
C GLY A 83 -6.91 22.44 -17.63
N ASP A 84 -5.59 22.62 -17.72
CA ASP A 84 -4.69 21.54 -18.07
C ASP A 84 -4.55 20.52 -16.94
N ARG A 85 -4.34 19.26 -17.34
CA ARG A 85 -4.29 18.09 -16.47
C ARG A 85 -3.14 17.22 -16.92
N SER A 86 -2.01 17.42 -16.27
CA SER A 86 -0.78 16.70 -16.58
C SER A 86 -0.37 15.78 -15.44
N LEU A 87 0.31 14.70 -15.81
CA LEU A 87 0.77 13.67 -14.90
C LEU A 87 2.08 14.08 -14.24
N VAL A 88 2.16 13.83 -12.94
CA VAL A 88 3.38 13.86 -12.15
C VAL A 88 3.51 12.55 -11.39
N GLN A 89 4.72 12.23 -10.96
CA GLN A 89 4.94 11.17 -10.00
C GLN A 89 4.47 11.63 -8.62
N GLY A 90 3.44 10.96 -8.10
CA GLY A 90 2.81 11.29 -6.83
C GLY A 90 3.13 10.32 -5.71
N LEU A 91 2.14 10.11 -4.83
CA LEU A 91 2.27 9.25 -3.66
C LEU A 91 2.66 7.82 -4.07
N LYS A 92 3.64 7.24 -3.38
CA LYS A 92 4.16 5.88 -3.62
C LYS A 92 4.69 5.63 -5.04
N GLY A 93 4.90 6.69 -5.83
CA GLY A 93 5.33 6.60 -7.23
C GLY A 93 4.19 6.45 -8.24
N ASP A 94 2.94 6.49 -7.79
CA ASP A 94 1.78 6.42 -8.66
C ASP A 94 1.67 7.70 -9.52
N PRO A 95 1.21 7.60 -10.78
CA PRO A 95 0.92 8.76 -11.60
C PRO A 95 -0.29 9.51 -11.04
N THR A 96 -0.09 10.78 -10.68
CA THR A 96 -1.13 11.66 -10.16
C THR A 96 -1.29 12.85 -11.09
N TYR A 97 -2.52 13.20 -11.43
CA TYR A 97 -2.84 14.43 -12.14
C TYR A 97 -2.71 15.63 -11.21
N LEU A 98 -1.91 16.61 -11.63
CA LEU A 98 -1.98 17.98 -11.12
C LEU A 98 -2.91 18.78 -12.01
N LEU A 99 -3.84 19.49 -11.37
CA LEU A 99 -4.80 20.37 -12.04
C LEU A 99 -4.29 21.80 -11.93
N VAL A 100 -4.46 22.57 -13.01
CA VAL A 100 -4.28 24.02 -12.98
C VAL A 100 -5.67 24.65 -12.94
N ASP A 101 -6.02 25.24 -11.79
CA ASP A 101 -7.31 25.89 -11.56
C ASP A 101 -7.28 27.35 -12.08
N GLY A 102 -8.48 27.94 -12.19
CA GLY A 102 -8.64 29.29 -12.73
C GLY A 102 -7.96 30.36 -11.89
N GLY A 103 -7.11 31.16 -12.54
CA GLY A 103 -6.29 32.19 -11.89
C GLY A 103 -4.79 31.89 -11.82
N ASP A 104 -4.27 31.03 -12.70
CA ASP A 104 -2.85 30.60 -12.74
C ASP A 104 -2.38 30.02 -11.39
N ALA A 105 -3.22 29.18 -10.78
CA ALA A 105 -2.90 28.48 -9.54
C ALA A 105 -2.99 26.97 -9.73
N ILE A 106 -2.17 26.23 -8.99
CA ILE A 106 -2.29 24.77 -8.92
C ILE A 106 -3.48 24.45 -8.00
N GLY A 107 -4.33 23.52 -8.43
CA GLY A 107 -5.50 23.12 -7.64
C GLY A 107 -5.13 22.43 -6.33
N ASP A 108 -6.03 22.53 -5.34
CA ASP A 108 -5.79 22.06 -3.97
C ASP A 108 -5.73 20.53 -3.82
N TYR A 109 -6.11 19.80 -4.86
CA TYR A 109 -6.11 18.34 -4.87
C TYR A 109 -5.56 17.79 -6.19
N GLY A 110 -4.93 16.62 -6.09
CA GLY A 110 -4.49 15.81 -7.21
C GLY A 110 -5.37 14.58 -7.36
N ILE A 111 -5.50 14.09 -8.60
CA ILE A 111 -6.31 12.90 -8.91
C ILE A 111 -5.37 11.76 -9.29
N ASN A 112 -5.40 10.64 -8.57
CA ASN A 112 -4.62 9.46 -8.94
C ASN A 112 -5.12 8.92 -10.30
N ALA A 113 -4.21 8.73 -11.25
CA ALA A 113 -4.55 8.31 -12.61
C ALA A 113 -4.75 6.79 -12.76
N ILE A 114 -4.52 6.01 -11.70
CA ILE A 114 -4.66 4.55 -11.72
C ILE A 114 -6.14 4.16 -11.71
N CYS A 115 -6.55 3.46 -12.77
CA CYS A 115 -7.90 2.93 -12.90
C CYS A 115 -8.20 1.93 -11.79
N THR A 116 -9.27 2.17 -11.04
CA THR A 116 -9.78 1.31 -9.97
C THR A 116 -10.31 -0.05 -10.43
N HIS A 117 -10.36 -0.32 -11.73
CA HIS A 117 -10.71 -1.63 -12.27
C HIS A 117 -9.53 -2.62 -12.18
N LEU A 118 -8.43 -2.34 -12.90
CA LEU A 118 -7.27 -3.23 -13.04
C LEU A 118 -5.92 -2.49 -13.10
N GLY A 119 -5.90 -1.17 -12.87
CA GLY A 119 -4.66 -0.41 -12.71
C GLY A 119 -4.10 0.29 -13.96
N CYS A 120 -4.83 0.33 -15.08
CA CYS A 120 -4.40 1.14 -16.24
C CYS A 120 -4.35 2.64 -15.90
N VAL A 121 -3.39 3.38 -16.46
CA VAL A 121 -3.38 4.85 -16.37
C VAL A 121 -4.51 5.43 -17.22
N VAL A 122 -5.37 6.24 -16.63
CA VAL A 122 -6.57 6.79 -17.29
C VAL A 122 -6.27 8.19 -17.84
N PRO A 123 -6.20 8.37 -19.17
CA PRO A 123 -5.96 9.67 -19.77
C PRO A 123 -7.16 10.61 -19.61
N TRP A 124 -6.87 11.90 -19.50
CA TRP A 124 -7.86 12.96 -19.61
C TRP A 124 -8.31 13.15 -21.07
N ASN A 125 -9.63 13.21 -21.30
CA ASN A 125 -10.20 13.59 -22.58
C ASN A 125 -10.86 14.98 -22.44
N SER A 126 -10.18 16.00 -22.95
CA SER A 126 -10.65 17.39 -22.92
C SER A 126 -11.90 17.63 -23.77
N GLY A 127 -12.08 16.91 -24.88
CA GLY A 127 -13.27 17.02 -25.72
C GLY A 127 -14.55 16.53 -25.04
N ALA A 128 -14.43 15.58 -24.12
CA ALA A 128 -15.56 15.02 -23.37
C ALA A 128 -15.64 15.50 -21.90
N ASN A 129 -14.66 16.28 -21.43
CA ASN A 129 -14.47 16.68 -20.04
C ASN A 129 -14.54 15.50 -19.04
N LYS A 130 -13.93 14.38 -19.42
CA LYS A 130 -13.94 13.12 -18.65
C LYS A 130 -12.62 12.40 -18.75
N PHE A 131 -12.27 11.65 -17.72
CA PHE A 131 -11.22 10.65 -17.83
C PHE A 131 -11.81 9.38 -18.46
N ILE A 132 -11.20 8.89 -19.54
CA ILE A 132 -11.72 7.73 -20.27
C ILE A 132 -10.61 6.68 -20.35
N CYS A 133 -10.81 5.57 -19.65
CA CYS A 133 -9.84 4.48 -19.58
C CYS A 133 -9.79 3.74 -20.92
N PRO A 134 -8.63 3.68 -21.60
CA PRO A 134 -8.51 3.03 -22.91
C PRO A 134 -8.64 1.51 -22.83
N CYS A 135 -8.43 0.91 -21.65
CA CYS A 135 -8.44 -0.55 -21.49
C CYS A 135 -9.84 -1.14 -21.60
N HIS A 136 -10.81 -0.62 -20.84
CA HIS A 136 -12.17 -1.18 -20.77
C HIS A 136 -13.28 -0.10 -20.78
N GLY A 137 -12.92 1.16 -21.05
CA GLY A 137 -13.90 2.23 -21.22
C GLY A 137 -14.53 2.75 -19.91
N SER A 138 -13.90 2.51 -18.75
CA SER A 138 -14.30 3.19 -17.51
C SER A 138 -14.21 4.70 -17.68
N GLN A 139 -15.27 5.40 -17.31
CA GLN A 139 -15.37 6.86 -17.41
C GLN A 139 -15.46 7.46 -16.02
N TYR A 140 -14.66 8.49 -15.79
CA TYR A 140 -14.71 9.31 -14.59
C TYR A 140 -14.98 10.76 -14.99
N ASP A 141 -15.68 11.51 -14.13
CA ASP A 141 -15.92 12.92 -14.34
C ASP A 141 -14.66 13.78 -14.13
N ALA A 142 -14.77 15.09 -14.29
CA ALA A 142 -13.69 16.04 -14.09
C ALA A 142 -13.06 16.02 -12.68
N THR A 143 -13.75 15.46 -11.68
CA THR A 143 -13.23 15.32 -10.31
C THR A 143 -12.67 13.92 -10.04
N GLY A 144 -12.75 13.00 -11.01
CA GLY A 144 -12.34 11.60 -10.87
C GLY A 144 -13.39 10.69 -10.26
N LYS A 145 -14.65 11.14 -10.11
CA LYS A 145 -15.76 10.28 -9.68
C LYS A 145 -16.17 9.34 -10.80
N VAL A 146 -16.41 8.07 -10.49
CA VAL A 146 -16.84 7.10 -11.50
C VAL A 146 -18.23 7.45 -12.03
N VAL A 147 -18.38 7.43 -13.36
CA VAL A 147 -19.63 7.73 -14.08
C VAL A 147 -20.13 6.52 -14.85
N ARG A 148 -19.22 5.73 -15.45
CA ARG A 148 -19.57 4.58 -16.26
C ARG A 148 -18.45 3.54 -16.30
N GLY A 149 -18.80 2.31 -16.65
CA GLY A 149 -17.87 1.23 -16.98
C GLY A 149 -17.64 0.28 -15.81
N PRO A 150 -16.68 -0.66 -15.94
CA PRO A 150 -16.46 -1.73 -14.97
C PRO A 150 -15.74 -1.28 -13.70
N ALA A 151 -15.26 -0.04 -13.63
CA ALA A 151 -14.60 0.49 -12.44
C ALA A 151 -15.58 0.51 -11.24
N PRO A 152 -15.26 -0.14 -10.11
CA PRO A 152 -16.15 -0.20 -8.95
C PRO A 152 -16.13 1.08 -8.10
N LEU A 153 -15.02 1.85 -8.14
CA LEU A 153 -14.75 2.97 -7.24
C LEU A 153 -14.23 4.19 -8.01
N SER A 154 -14.40 5.38 -7.43
CA SER A 154 -13.83 6.65 -7.93
C SER A 154 -12.30 6.69 -7.77
N LEU A 155 -11.61 7.49 -8.59
CA LEU A 155 -10.17 7.69 -8.50
C LEU A 155 -9.77 8.29 -7.15
N ALA A 156 -8.66 7.84 -6.57
CA ALA A 156 -8.17 8.35 -5.29
C ALA A 156 -7.71 9.81 -5.39
N LEU A 157 -7.79 10.53 -4.28
CA LEU A 157 -7.35 11.92 -4.18
C LEU A 157 -6.10 12.05 -3.31
N ALA A 158 -5.32 13.09 -3.58
CA ALA A 158 -4.21 13.54 -2.75
C ALA A 158 -4.35 15.04 -2.52
N HIS A 159 -3.97 15.53 -1.34
CA HIS A 159 -3.86 16.98 -1.12
C HIS A 159 -2.62 17.50 -1.83
N VAL A 160 -2.76 18.66 -2.46
CA VAL A 160 -1.66 19.39 -3.06
C VAL A 160 -1.33 20.57 -2.14
N SER A 161 -0.08 20.71 -1.74
CA SER A 161 0.42 21.92 -1.08
C SER A 161 1.64 22.44 -1.81
N VAL A 162 1.77 23.77 -1.87
CA VAL A 162 2.94 24.41 -2.46
C VAL A 162 3.72 25.08 -1.34
N GLU A 163 4.94 24.62 -1.10
CA GLU A 163 5.84 25.18 -0.10
C GLU A 163 7.18 25.53 -0.75
N ASN A 164 7.66 26.77 -0.58
CA ASN A 164 8.93 27.24 -1.14
C ASN A 164 9.06 26.94 -2.66
N ASP A 165 8.00 27.22 -3.42
CA ASP A 165 7.90 26.95 -4.86
C ASP A 165 7.95 25.47 -5.26
N THR A 166 7.95 24.52 -4.31
CA THR A 166 7.90 23.08 -4.57
C THR A 166 6.50 22.53 -4.31
N VAL A 167 6.03 21.66 -5.19
CA VAL A 167 4.73 21.00 -5.05
C VAL A 167 4.87 19.72 -4.22
N PHE A 168 4.08 19.61 -3.16
CA PHE A 168 3.97 18.47 -2.28
C PHE A 168 2.61 17.80 -2.42
N LEU A 169 2.62 16.47 -2.37
CA LEU A 169 1.42 15.64 -2.36
C LEU A 169 1.33 14.89 -1.04
N SER A 170 0.22 15.05 -0.33
CA SER A 170 -0.05 14.34 0.93
C SER A 170 -1.32 13.51 0.84
N GLN A 171 -1.44 12.52 1.73
CA GLN A 171 -2.56 11.58 1.69
C GLN A 171 -3.87 12.26 2.08
N TRP A 172 -4.89 12.12 1.24
CA TRP A 172 -6.25 12.54 1.56
C TRP A 172 -6.87 11.56 2.57
N THR A 173 -7.16 12.02 3.77
CA THR A 173 -7.74 11.21 4.86
C THR A 173 -9.13 11.67 5.30
N GLU A 174 -9.55 12.86 4.86
CA GLU A 174 -10.88 13.40 5.14
C GLU A 174 -11.96 12.81 4.23
N THR A 175 -13.19 13.26 4.41
CA THR A 175 -14.35 12.82 3.62
C THR A 175 -14.16 13.17 2.14
N ASP A 176 -14.53 12.27 1.24
CA ASP A 176 -14.49 12.55 -0.20
C ASP A 176 -15.60 13.56 -0.55
N PHE A 177 -15.22 14.76 -0.97
CA PHE A 177 -16.16 15.83 -1.31
C PHE A 177 -17.08 15.49 -2.50
N ARG A 178 -16.73 14.49 -3.32
CA ARG A 178 -17.47 14.10 -4.54
C ARG A 178 -18.61 13.13 -4.25
N THR A 179 -18.48 12.35 -3.18
CA THR A 179 -19.46 11.32 -2.77
C THR A 179 -20.10 11.65 -1.43
N GLY A 180 -19.46 12.44 -0.57
CA GLY A 180 -19.88 12.67 0.81
C GLY A 180 -19.60 11.48 1.73
N GLU A 181 -18.86 10.48 1.25
CA GLU A 181 -18.54 9.26 1.98
C GLU A 181 -17.07 9.25 2.43
N LYS A 182 -16.72 8.31 3.31
CA LYS A 182 -15.33 8.11 3.72
C LYS A 182 -14.47 7.72 2.52
N ALA A 183 -13.29 8.32 2.40
CA ALA A 183 -12.27 7.94 1.42
C ALA A 183 -11.94 6.44 1.51
N TRP A 184 -12.11 5.71 0.39
CA TRP A 184 -11.92 4.25 0.34
C TRP A 184 -10.45 3.83 0.27
N TRP A 185 -9.55 4.74 -0.10
CA TRP A 185 -8.11 4.52 -0.27
C TRP A 185 -7.29 4.77 0.99
N ALA A 186 -7.93 5.28 2.05
CA ALA A 186 -7.29 5.67 3.31
C ALA A 186 -7.06 4.47 4.23
#